data_AF-A0A355IAS4-F1
#
_entry.id   AF-A0A355IAS4-F1
#
_cell.length_a   1.000
_cell.length_b   1.000
_cell.length_c   1.000
_cell.angle_alpha   90.00
_cell.angle_beta   90.00
_cell.angle_gamma   90.00
#
_symmetry.space_group_name_H-M   'P 1'
#
loop_
_entity.id
_entity.type
_entity.pdbx_description
1 polymer ?
#
loop_
_entity_poly.entity_id
_entity_poly.type
_entity_poly.pdbx_seq_one_letter_code
_entity_poly.pdbx_strand_id
1 'polypeptide(L)'
;MVGSSLNEEGQIFLNTQSWAVISRSADRPRATACMRSALERLNTPHGLMLLAPPYRKYSAAIGGCTTYPPGAKENGGVFVQTNPWAIIAAAMMGDGELAWRLYDQIMPANHLHDVNVFQAEPYVFCQNILGTPHPLYGLGRNSWLTGTSAWAFVAATQYILGIRPGYDRLIIDPCIPPHWPGFKAVRHFRGAAYEIEVLNPERVSHGVKSIKVDGQIVDHIAAAACTAAACNTDAHVRVRQVTITMGSEVEQ
;
A
#
# COMPACT_ATOMS: atom_id res chain seq x y z
N MET A 1 -24.00 10.00 15.28
CA MET A 1 -23.45 9.48 14.01
C MET A 1 -22.09 10.16 13.81
N VAL A 2 -21.06 9.39 13.46
CA VAL A 2 -19.67 9.85 13.26
C VAL A 2 -19.26 9.52 11.82
N GLY A 3 -18.51 10.39 11.15
CA GLY A 3 -18.08 10.13 9.77
C GLY A 3 -19.19 10.28 8.74
N SER A 4 -20.07 11.25 8.93
CA SER A 4 -21.19 11.55 8.02
C SER A 4 -21.05 12.93 7.40
N SER A 5 -21.57 13.10 6.18
CA SER A 5 -21.71 14.41 5.53
C SER A 5 -22.60 15.39 6.31
N LEU A 6 -23.42 14.88 7.23
CA LEU A 6 -24.26 15.70 8.12
C LEU A 6 -23.50 16.23 9.35
N ASN A 7 -22.27 15.76 9.61
CA ASN A 7 -21.45 16.30 10.70
C ASN A 7 -20.76 17.60 10.27
N GLU A 8 -20.49 18.52 11.20
CA GLU A 8 -19.68 19.72 10.91
C GLU A 8 -18.18 19.38 10.78
N GLU A 9 -17.70 18.47 11.63
CA GLU A 9 -16.30 18.01 11.73
C GLU A 9 -16.24 16.48 11.67
N GLY A 10 -15.11 15.92 11.27
CA GLY A 10 -14.92 14.48 11.13
C GLY A 10 -15.96 13.84 10.20
N GLN A 11 -16.13 14.42 9.01
CA GLN A 11 -17.12 13.95 8.03
C GLN A 11 -16.64 12.71 7.26
N ILE A 12 -15.34 12.52 7.14
CA ILE A 12 -14.73 11.38 6.46
C ILE A 12 -13.48 10.92 7.22
N PHE A 13 -13.26 9.61 7.24
CA PHE A 13 -12.10 8.97 7.84
C PHE A 13 -11.45 8.00 6.85
N LEU A 14 -10.12 8.02 6.77
CA LEU A 14 -9.34 7.24 5.79
C LEU A 14 -9.44 5.73 6.02
N ASN A 15 -9.40 5.30 7.28
CA ASN A 15 -9.45 3.89 7.64
C ASN A 15 -10.74 3.23 7.16
N THR A 16 -11.90 3.88 7.32
CA THR A 16 -13.17 3.30 6.87
C THR A 16 -13.26 3.22 5.36
N GLN A 17 -12.66 4.18 4.62
CA GLN A 17 -12.66 4.14 3.15
C GLN A 17 -11.80 3.00 2.62
N SER A 18 -10.54 2.93 3.08
CA SER A 18 -9.60 1.91 2.63
C SER A 18 -10.02 0.50 3.03
N TRP A 19 -10.51 0.30 4.26
CA TRP A 19 -10.96 -1.01 4.72
C TRP A 19 -12.26 -1.48 4.08
N ALA A 20 -13.14 -0.59 3.62
CA ALA A 20 -14.31 -0.98 2.84
C ALA A 20 -13.90 -1.72 1.54
N VAL A 21 -12.79 -1.30 0.93
CA VAL A 21 -12.19 -1.97 -0.24
C VAL A 21 -11.45 -3.24 0.16
N ILE A 22 -10.55 -3.16 1.15
CA ILE A 22 -9.70 -4.30 1.56
C ILE A 22 -10.56 -5.49 2.03
N SER A 23 -11.62 -5.22 2.80
CA SER A 23 -12.55 -6.24 3.30
C SER A 23 -13.50 -6.78 2.23
N ARG A 24 -13.57 -6.13 1.05
CA ARG A 24 -14.55 -6.41 -0.01
C ARG A 24 -16.00 -6.27 0.45
N SER A 25 -16.25 -5.48 1.50
CA SER A 25 -17.60 -5.19 1.99
C SER A 25 -18.33 -4.17 1.13
N ALA A 26 -17.60 -3.29 0.44
CA ALA A 26 -18.14 -2.40 -0.59
C ALA A 26 -18.14 -3.08 -1.96
N ASP A 27 -19.27 -2.98 -2.68
CA ASP A 27 -19.32 -3.28 -4.10
C ASP A 27 -18.43 -2.32 -4.91
N ARG A 28 -18.19 -2.63 -6.19
CA ARG A 28 -17.26 -1.85 -7.02
C ARG A 28 -17.63 -0.36 -7.09
N PRO A 29 -18.89 0.05 -7.34
CA PRO A 29 -19.27 1.46 -7.31
C PRO A 29 -18.97 2.16 -5.97
N ARG A 30 -19.26 1.50 -4.84
CA ARG A 30 -19.00 2.05 -3.51
C ARG A 30 -17.51 2.10 -3.18
N ALA A 31 -16.74 1.07 -3.54
CA ALA A 31 -15.28 1.05 -3.39
C ALA A 31 -14.64 2.24 -4.13
N THR A 32 -15.05 2.48 -5.37
CA THR A 32 -14.63 3.64 -6.16
C THR A 32 -15.02 4.96 -5.49
N ALA A 33 -16.24 5.07 -4.98
CA ALA A 33 -16.68 6.27 -4.27
C ALA A 33 -15.87 6.53 -2.99
N CYS A 34 -15.60 5.48 -2.19
CA CYS A 34 -14.77 5.55 -0.98
C CYS A 34 -13.38 6.10 -1.28
N MET A 35 -12.68 5.52 -2.26
CA MET A 35 -11.33 5.95 -2.61
C MET A 35 -11.31 7.35 -3.23
N ARG A 36 -12.26 7.66 -4.12
CA ARG A 36 -12.38 9.01 -4.69
C ARG A 36 -12.61 10.07 -3.61
N SER A 37 -13.55 9.85 -2.69
CA SER A 37 -13.82 10.81 -1.61
C SER A 37 -12.66 10.93 -0.64
N ALA A 38 -11.91 9.85 -0.36
CA ALA A 38 -10.67 9.95 0.41
C ALA A 38 -9.65 10.83 -0.30
N LEU A 39 -9.43 10.63 -1.60
CA LEU A 39 -8.47 11.41 -2.37
C LEU A 39 -8.85 12.89 -2.47
N GLU A 40 -10.12 13.20 -2.75
CA GLU A 40 -10.61 14.57 -2.86
C GLU A 40 -10.47 15.35 -1.56
N ARG A 41 -10.59 14.68 -0.41
CA ARG A 41 -10.75 15.36 0.90
C ARG A 41 -9.57 15.23 1.83
N LEU A 42 -8.74 14.20 1.66
CA LEU A 42 -7.69 13.85 2.61
C LEU A 42 -6.29 13.88 2.00
N ASN A 43 -6.17 13.84 0.66
CA ASN A 43 -4.87 13.73 0.01
C ASN A 43 -4.04 15.02 0.14
N THR A 44 -2.74 14.85 0.38
CA THR A 44 -1.75 15.93 0.42
C THR A 44 -0.45 15.45 -0.23
N PRO A 45 0.49 16.35 -0.59
CA PRO A 45 1.83 15.95 -1.02
C PRO A 45 2.60 15.04 -0.04
N HIS A 46 2.24 14.99 1.24
CA HIS A 46 2.89 14.17 2.26
C HIS A 46 2.13 12.88 2.61
N GLY A 47 1.03 12.59 1.88
CA GLY A 47 0.13 11.46 2.13
C GLY A 47 -1.28 11.91 2.52
N LEU A 48 -2.17 10.95 2.71
CA LEU A 48 -3.55 11.16 3.12
C LEU A 48 -3.65 11.42 4.63
N MET A 49 -4.37 12.49 4.98
CA MET A 49 -4.80 12.77 6.35
C MET A 49 -5.77 11.70 6.87
N LEU A 50 -5.81 11.49 8.19
CA LEU A 50 -6.67 10.47 8.79
C LEU A 50 -8.15 10.83 8.70
N LEU A 51 -8.50 12.11 8.86
CA LEU A 51 -9.88 12.59 8.81
C LEU A 51 -9.95 14.05 8.36
N ALA A 52 -11.12 14.46 7.89
CA ALA A 52 -11.41 15.87 7.58
C ALA A 52 -12.93 16.20 7.67
N PRO A 53 -13.29 17.45 8.02
CA PRO A 53 -12.44 18.45 8.68
C PRO A 53 -11.98 17.97 10.08
N PRO A 54 -10.87 18.46 10.62
CA PRO A 54 -10.45 18.14 11.98
C PRO A 54 -11.42 18.72 13.02
N TYR A 55 -11.50 18.09 14.18
CA TYR A 55 -12.26 18.56 15.32
C TYR A 55 -11.57 19.77 15.98
N ARG A 56 -12.30 20.85 16.26
CA ARG A 56 -11.73 22.07 16.89
C ARG A 56 -11.95 22.14 18.39
N LYS A 57 -12.91 21.38 18.91
CA LYS A 57 -13.26 21.35 20.33
C LYS A 57 -13.23 19.91 20.83
N TYR A 58 -12.88 19.75 22.09
CA TYR A 58 -12.98 18.46 22.77
C TYR A 58 -14.44 17.97 22.77
N SER A 59 -14.62 16.68 22.50
CA SER A 59 -15.91 16.01 22.62
C SER A 59 -15.71 14.67 23.34
N ALA A 60 -16.26 14.56 24.55
CA ALA A 60 -16.22 13.32 25.33
C ALA A 60 -16.91 12.15 24.59
N ALA A 61 -17.91 12.44 23.76
CA ALA A 61 -18.63 11.42 22.99
C ALA A 61 -17.80 10.84 21.82
N ILE A 62 -16.81 11.58 21.33
CA ILE A 62 -15.89 11.13 20.26
C ILE A 62 -14.59 10.57 20.86
N GLY A 63 -14.10 11.20 21.94
CA GLY A 63 -12.94 10.74 22.69
C GLY A 63 -11.61 11.32 22.21
N GLY A 64 -10.55 10.50 22.31
CA GLY A 64 -9.16 10.95 22.28
C GLY A 64 -8.72 11.72 21.04
N CYS A 65 -9.29 11.44 19.85
CA CYS A 65 -8.90 12.22 18.67
C CYS A 65 -9.22 13.71 18.82
N THR A 66 -10.23 14.09 19.62
CA THR A 66 -10.62 15.49 19.82
C THR A 66 -9.74 16.24 20.83
N THR A 67 -8.74 15.58 21.43
CA THR A 67 -7.79 16.23 22.36
C THR A 67 -6.57 16.81 21.64
N TYR A 68 -6.32 16.40 20.40
CA TYR A 68 -5.18 16.89 19.61
C TYR A 68 -5.57 18.17 18.86
N PRO A 69 -4.61 19.10 18.64
CA PRO A 69 -4.85 20.24 17.78
C PRO A 69 -5.15 19.79 16.34
N PRO A 70 -5.93 20.57 15.57
CA PRO A 70 -6.19 20.30 14.17
C PRO A 70 -4.93 20.03 13.34
N GLY A 71 -4.93 18.94 12.58
CA GLY A 71 -3.80 18.53 11.74
C GLY A 71 -2.71 17.76 12.48
N ALA A 72 -2.88 17.45 13.76
CA ALA A 72 -1.94 16.62 14.53
C ALA A 72 -2.52 15.24 14.83
N LYS A 73 -1.65 14.23 14.78
CA LYS A 73 -1.95 12.87 15.26
C LYS A 73 -3.27 12.35 14.64
N GLU A 74 -4.18 11.82 15.46
CA GLU A 74 -5.45 11.27 14.99
C GLU A 74 -6.46 12.36 14.53
N ASN A 75 -6.21 13.65 14.80
CA ASN A 75 -7.12 14.75 14.46
C ASN A 75 -6.79 15.42 13.13
N GLY A 76 -6.81 14.64 12.05
CA GLY A 76 -6.52 15.15 10.70
C GLY A 76 -5.02 15.33 10.42
N GLY A 77 -4.15 14.73 11.23
CA GLY A 77 -2.76 14.52 10.83
C GLY A 77 -2.67 13.48 9.70
N VAL A 78 -1.56 13.50 8.97
CA VAL A 78 -1.20 12.39 8.09
C VAL A 78 -0.65 11.27 8.98
N PHE A 79 -1.56 10.40 9.42
CA PHE A 79 -1.20 9.21 10.17
C PHE A 79 -0.62 8.17 9.20
N VAL A 80 0.69 8.12 9.09
CA VAL A 80 1.36 7.45 7.96
C VAL A 80 1.01 5.95 7.93
N GLN A 81 0.76 5.32 9.07
CA GLN A 81 0.38 3.91 9.15
C GLN A 81 -0.93 3.58 8.40
N THR A 82 -1.87 4.53 8.28
CA THR A 82 -3.14 4.28 7.58
C THR A 82 -3.02 4.44 6.06
N ASN A 83 -1.94 5.03 5.56
CA ASN A 83 -1.72 5.29 4.14
C ASN A 83 -1.46 4.01 3.33
N PRO A 84 -0.64 3.04 3.80
CA PRO A 84 -0.52 1.74 3.17
C PRO A 84 -1.84 1.02 2.91
N TRP A 85 -2.87 1.23 3.74
CA TRP A 85 -4.19 0.64 3.47
C TRP A 85 -4.86 1.25 2.25
N ALA A 86 -4.74 2.57 2.06
CA ALA A 86 -5.22 3.23 0.85
C ALA A 86 -4.43 2.79 -0.39
N ILE A 87 -3.12 2.58 -0.25
CA ILE A 87 -2.24 2.04 -1.31
C ILE A 87 -2.67 0.62 -1.70
N ILE A 88 -2.89 -0.25 -0.70
CA ILE A 88 -3.38 -1.62 -0.91
C ILE A 88 -4.77 -1.60 -1.56
N ALA A 89 -5.67 -0.72 -1.11
CA ALA A 89 -7.00 -0.58 -1.69
C ALA A 89 -6.94 -0.16 -3.17
N ALA A 90 -6.09 0.81 -3.52
CA ALA A 90 -5.87 1.22 -4.91
C ALA A 90 -5.34 0.06 -5.77
N ALA A 91 -4.36 -0.68 -5.27
CA ALA A 91 -3.82 -1.86 -5.95
C ALA A 91 -4.87 -2.97 -6.12
N MET A 92 -5.70 -3.23 -5.11
CA MET A 92 -6.81 -4.20 -5.18
C MET A 92 -7.90 -3.79 -6.17
N MET A 93 -8.02 -2.50 -6.49
CA MET A 93 -8.91 -1.98 -7.53
C MET A 93 -8.28 -1.98 -8.92
N GLY A 94 -7.01 -2.40 -9.06
CA GLY A 94 -6.26 -2.42 -10.31
C GLY A 94 -5.65 -1.07 -10.72
N ASP A 95 -5.64 -0.07 -9.84
CA ASP A 95 -5.09 1.26 -10.11
C ASP A 95 -3.64 1.39 -9.60
N GLY A 96 -2.71 0.92 -10.43
CA GLY A 96 -1.28 0.88 -10.11
C GLY A 96 -0.61 2.26 -10.13
N GLU A 97 -1.12 3.18 -10.94
CA GLU A 97 -0.65 4.57 -10.97
C GLU A 97 -1.01 5.28 -9.66
N LEU A 98 -2.25 5.13 -9.19
CA LEU A 98 -2.66 5.65 -7.89
C LEU A 98 -1.89 4.98 -6.75
N ALA A 99 -1.79 3.65 -6.74
CA ALA A 99 -1.09 2.92 -5.68
C ALA A 99 0.38 3.39 -5.56
N TRP A 100 1.07 3.55 -6.68
CA TRP A 100 2.44 4.06 -6.70
C TRP A 100 2.53 5.51 -6.24
N ARG A 101 1.67 6.40 -6.76
CA ARG A 101 1.65 7.81 -6.35
C ARG A 101 1.44 7.97 -4.85
N LEU A 102 0.52 7.21 -4.25
CA LEU A 102 0.27 7.24 -2.81
C LEU A 102 1.45 6.67 -2.02
N TYR A 103 2.13 5.64 -2.52
CA TYR A 103 3.35 5.11 -1.91
C TYR A 103 4.48 6.13 -1.94
N ASP A 104 4.65 6.81 -3.08
CA ASP A 104 5.64 7.86 -3.30
C ASP A 104 5.48 9.05 -2.33
N GLN A 105 4.25 9.49 -2.08
CA GLN A 105 3.95 10.57 -1.15
C GLN A 105 4.40 10.32 0.31
N ILE A 106 4.47 9.05 0.72
CA ILE A 106 4.83 8.69 2.11
C ILE A 106 6.27 8.20 2.25
N MET A 107 7.02 8.04 1.15
CA MET A 107 8.39 7.56 1.20
C MET A 107 9.29 8.59 1.90
N PRO A 108 10.00 8.22 2.99
CA PRO A 108 10.87 9.15 3.73
C PRO A 108 11.91 9.83 2.85
N ALA A 109 12.46 9.11 1.87
CA ALA A 109 13.45 9.62 0.93
C ALA A 109 12.91 10.76 0.06
N ASN A 110 11.60 10.78 -0.21
CA ASN A 110 10.98 11.82 -1.00
C ASN A 110 10.79 13.13 -0.23
N HIS A 111 11.07 13.15 1.08
CA HIS A 111 11.09 14.38 1.89
C HIS A 111 12.50 15.01 1.99
N LEU A 112 13.51 14.45 1.30
CA LEU A 112 14.89 14.99 1.30
C LEU A 112 14.98 16.41 0.73
N HIS A 113 14.05 16.81 -0.13
CA HIS A 113 14.03 18.15 -0.72
C HIS A 113 13.68 19.25 0.30
N ASP A 114 13.08 18.90 1.44
CA ASP A 114 12.72 19.85 2.49
C ASP A 114 12.88 19.25 3.91
N VAL A 115 14.12 18.89 4.25
CA VAL A 115 14.46 18.32 5.57
C VAL A 115 14.19 19.28 6.72
N ASN A 116 14.19 20.60 6.47
CA ASN A 116 13.92 21.62 7.48
C ASN A 116 12.44 21.64 7.88
N VAL A 117 11.53 21.31 6.96
CA VAL A 117 10.12 21.06 7.26
C VAL A 117 9.93 19.67 7.85
N PHE A 118 10.45 18.62 7.21
CA PHE A 118 10.17 17.24 7.62
C PHE A 118 10.71 16.89 9.01
N GLN A 119 11.93 17.31 9.35
CA GLN A 119 12.56 17.14 10.68
C GLN A 119 12.55 15.71 11.28
N ALA A 120 12.28 14.69 10.48
CA ALA A 120 12.44 13.28 10.82
C ALA A 120 13.44 12.64 9.85
N GLU A 121 13.91 11.45 10.18
CA GLU A 121 14.93 10.74 9.42
C GLU A 121 14.42 10.36 8.01
N PRO A 122 15.10 10.76 6.93
CA PRO A 122 14.63 10.56 5.55
C PRO A 122 14.86 9.12 5.03
N TYR A 123 15.11 8.17 5.91
CA TYR A 123 15.41 6.76 5.58
C TYR A 123 14.59 5.77 6.42
N VAL A 124 13.76 6.25 7.36
CA VAL A 124 12.79 5.43 8.10
C VAL A 124 11.44 6.14 8.14
N PHE A 125 10.36 5.37 8.19
CA PHE A 125 9.03 5.94 8.34
C PHE A 125 8.85 6.57 9.72
N CYS A 126 8.04 7.63 9.77
CA CYS A 126 7.49 8.18 11.00
C CYS A 126 6.03 7.78 11.20
N GLN A 127 5.51 7.92 12.41
CA GLN A 127 4.12 7.63 12.71
C GLN A 127 3.19 8.68 12.12
N ASN A 128 3.56 9.95 12.22
CA ASN A 128 2.68 11.06 11.90
C ASN A 128 3.45 12.19 11.22
N ILE A 129 2.88 12.73 10.15
CA ILE A 129 3.25 14.01 9.57
C ILE A 129 2.10 15.00 9.85
N LEU A 130 2.43 16.21 10.29
CA LEU A 130 1.39 17.22 10.55
C LEU A 130 0.66 17.59 9.25
N GLY A 131 -0.66 17.51 9.28
CA GLY A 131 -1.57 17.74 8.14
C GLY A 131 -1.83 19.22 7.87
N THR A 132 -2.49 19.51 6.74
CA THR A 132 -2.69 20.89 6.23
C THR A 132 -3.36 21.86 7.19
N PRO A 133 -4.20 21.45 8.17
CA PRO A 133 -4.77 22.38 9.15
C PRO A 133 -3.77 22.87 10.21
N HIS A 134 -2.59 22.25 10.32
CA HIS A 134 -1.59 22.60 11.34
C HIS A 134 -0.59 23.66 10.81
N PRO A 135 -0.17 24.66 11.60
CA PRO A 135 0.78 25.71 11.16
C PRO A 135 2.18 25.17 10.81
N LEU A 136 2.51 23.97 11.28
CA LEU A 136 3.76 23.25 10.98
C LEU A 136 3.52 22.08 10.02
N TYR A 137 2.64 22.25 9.03
CA TYR A 137 2.35 21.24 8.01
C TYR A 137 3.64 20.65 7.41
N GLY A 138 3.68 19.32 7.25
CA GLY A 138 4.83 18.59 6.71
C GLY A 138 5.85 18.10 7.76
N LEU A 139 5.73 18.54 9.01
CA LEU A 139 6.59 18.11 10.11
C LEU A 139 6.33 16.65 10.52
N GLY A 140 7.34 15.80 10.39
CA GLY A 140 7.35 14.39 10.80
C GLY A 140 7.64 14.21 12.29
N ARG A 141 6.95 13.25 12.93
CA ARG A 141 7.09 12.93 14.37
C ARG A 141 6.99 11.43 14.63
N ASN A 142 7.68 11.00 15.70
CA ASN A 142 7.73 9.62 16.18
C ASN A 142 8.26 8.67 15.10
N SER A 143 9.53 8.84 14.72
CA SER A 143 10.23 7.96 13.79
C SER A 143 10.49 6.56 14.38
N TRP A 144 10.88 5.64 13.51
CA TRP A 144 11.25 4.24 13.81
C TRP A 144 10.11 3.33 14.26
N LEU A 145 9.58 3.55 15.46
CA LEU A 145 8.69 2.59 16.14
C LEU A 145 7.23 2.82 15.71
N THR A 146 6.95 2.50 14.46
CA THR A 146 5.64 2.63 13.84
C THR A 146 5.28 1.40 13.00
N GLY A 147 4.00 1.01 12.99
CA GLY A 147 3.49 -0.04 12.11
C GLY A 147 3.53 0.35 10.63
N THR A 148 3.82 1.61 10.30
CA THR A 148 4.00 2.08 8.92
C THR A 148 5.02 1.23 8.17
N SER A 149 6.14 0.88 8.78
CA SER A 149 7.21 0.11 8.12
C SER A 149 6.73 -1.26 7.64
N ALA A 150 6.04 -2.00 8.51
CA ALA A 150 5.47 -3.30 8.18
C ALA A 150 4.41 -3.19 7.09
N TRP A 151 3.49 -2.23 7.23
CA TRP A 151 2.39 -2.07 6.27
C TRP A 151 2.86 -1.53 4.91
N ALA A 152 3.83 -0.61 4.87
CA ALA A 152 4.43 -0.12 3.64
C ALA A 152 5.19 -1.25 2.93
N PHE A 153 5.91 -2.09 3.68
CA PHE A 153 6.56 -3.28 3.12
C PHE A 153 5.54 -4.24 2.49
N VAL A 154 4.43 -4.51 3.17
CA VAL A 154 3.33 -5.33 2.62
C VAL A 154 2.74 -4.68 1.37
N ALA A 155 2.42 -3.38 1.41
CA ALA A 155 1.84 -2.67 0.27
C ALA A 155 2.77 -2.72 -0.97
N ALA A 156 4.05 -2.41 -0.80
CA ALA A 156 5.03 -2.44 -1.88
C ALA A 156 5.24 -3.85 -2.43
N THR A 157 5.55 -4.82 -1.58
CA THR A 157 6.00 -6.14 -2.03
C THR A 157 4.85 -7.05 -2.45
N GLN A 158 3.71 -7.02 -1.75
CA GLN A 158 2.63 -7.98 -1.93
C GLN A 158 1.48 -7.48 -2.81
N TYR A 159 1.33 -6.16 -2.95
CA TYR A 159 0.22 -5.55 -3.68
C TYR A 159 0.66 -4.70 -4.87
N ILE A 160 1.68 -3.84 -4.74
CA ILE A 160 2.23 -3.12 -5.91
C ILE A 160 3.03 -4.10 -6.78
N LEU A 161 4.07 -4.72 -6.23
CA LEU A 161 4.83 -5.77 -6.94
C LEU A 161 4.03 -7.08 -7.05
N GLY A 162 3.00 -7.26 -6.22
CA GLY A 162 2.10 -8.40 -6.33
C GLY A 162 2.65 -9.74 -5.86
N ILE A 163 3.83 -9.78 -5.22
CA ILE A 163 4.52 -11.02 -4.82
C ILE A 163 4.08 -11.41 -3.41
N ARG A 164 3.11 -12.32 -3.32
CA ARG A 164 2.49 -12.69 -2.04
C ARG A 164 2.45 -14.21 -1.81
N PRO A 165 2.73 -14.67 -0.58
CA PRO A 165 2.63 -16.09 -0.26
C PRO A 165 1.16 -16.53 -0.23
N GLY A 166 0.84 -17.62 -0.91
CA GLY A 166 -0.42 -18.37 -0.74
C GLY A 166 -0.22 -19.60 0.16
N TYR A 167 -1.32 -20.28 0.51
CA TYR A 167 -1.26 -21.52 1.29
C TYR A 167 -0.55 -22.66 0.56
N ASP A 168 -0.73 -22.76 -0.75
CA ASP A 168 -0.24 -23.85 -1.60
C ASP A 168 0.59 -23.35 -2.80
N ARG A 169 0.75 -22.03 -2.94
CA ARG A 169 1.37 -21.40 -4.12
C ARG A 169 2.09 -20.11 -3.78
N LEU A 170 2.99 -19.68 -4.65
CA LEU A 170 3.45 -18.30 -4.71
C LEU A 170 2.52 -17.54 -5.68
N ILE A 171 1.99 -16.41 -5.24
CA ILE A 171 1.15 -15.56 -6.09
C ILE A 171 2.01 -14.41 -6.58
N ILE A 172 1.97 -14.15 -7.89
CA ILE A 172 2.55 -12.96 -8.50
C ILE A 172 1.47 -12.32 -9.35
N ASP A 173 0.94 -11.22 -8.85
CA ASP A 173 -0.20 -10.51 -9.43
C ASP A 173 0.03 -9.00 -9.26
N PRO A 174 0.91 -8.41 -10.11
CA PRO A 174 1.40 -7.05 -9.93
C PRO A 174 0.34 -6.00 -10.26
N CYS A 175 0.33 -4.93 -9.48
CA CYS A 175 -0.42 -3.71 -9.76
C CYS A 175 0.54 -2.52 -9.76
N ILE A 176 1.12 -2.21 -10.93
CA ILE A 176 2.22 -1.26 -11.10
C ILE A 176 1.80 -0.10 -12.01
N PRO A 177 2.52 1.02 -12.03
CA PRO A 177 2.26 2.09 -12.98
C PRO A 177 2.34 1.62 -14.45
N PRO A 178 1.43 2.06 -15.33
CA PRO A 178 1.46 1.75 -16.77
C PRO A 178 2.81 2.00 -17.44
N HIS A 179 3.52 3.03 -17.00
CA HIS A 179 4.80 3.44 -17.60
C HIS A 179 5.97 2.51 -17.24
N TRP A 180 5.81 1.59 -16.29
CA TRP A 180 6.83 0.58 -15.97
C TRP A 180 6.85 -0.51 -17.06
N PRO A 181 8.00 -0.79 -17.71
CA PRO A 181 8.09 -1.86 -18.71
C PRO A 181 8.03 -3.26 -18.08
N GLY A 182 8.12 -3.34 -16.75
CA GLY A 182 8.36 -4.56 -16.01
C GLY A 182 9.30 -4.32 -14.85
N PHE A 183 9.63 -5.38 -14.11
CA PHE A 183 10.64 -5.35 -13.05
C PHE A 183 11.21 -6.75 -12.81
N LYS A 184 12.30 -6.81 -12.06
CA LYS A 184 12.90 -8.06 -11.59
C LYS A 184 12.90 -8.12 -10.07
N ALA A 185 12.70 -9.30 -9.52
CA ALA A 185 12.74 -9.54 -8.08
C ALA A 185 13.26 -10.95 -7.78
N VAL A 186 13.87 -11.12 -6.61
CA VAL A 186 14.19 -12.45 -6.07
C VAL A 186 13.35 -12.68 -4.83
N ARG A 187 12.58 -13.76 -4.82
CA ARG A 187 11.76 -14.16 -3.67
C ARG A 187 12.20 -15.51 -3.16
N HIS A 188 12.68 -15.57 -1.92
CA HIS A 188 12.84 -16.84 -1.23
C HIS A 188 11.50 -17.28 -0.63
N PHE A 189 11.03 -18.48 -0.96
CA PHE A 189 9.75 -19.00 -0.47
C PHE A 189 9.81 -20.53 -0.37
N ARG A 190 9.62 -21.05 0.85
CA ARG A 190 9.54 -22.50 1.16
C ARG A 190 10.70 -23.33 0.59
N GLY A 191 11.93 -22.90 0.84
CA GLY A 191 13.15 -23.63 0.45
C GLY A 191 13.60 -23.45 -1.01
N ALA A 192 12.93 -22.60 -1.79
CA ALA A 192 13.34 -22.25 -3.15
C ALA A 192 13.55 -20.74 -3.31
N ALA A 193 14.44 -20.36 -4.23
CA ALA A 193 14.59 -18.99 -4.71
C ALA A 193 13.87 -18.86 -6.05
N TYR A 194 13.01 -17.86 -6.18
CA TYR A 194 12.29 -17.56 -7.41
C TYR A 194 12.90 -16.28 -7.99
N GLU A 195 13.57 -16.41 -9.13
CA GLU A 195 14.04 -15.29 -9.93
C GLU A 195 12.90 -14.87 -10.84
N ILE A 196 12.27 -13.76 -10.48
CA ILE A 196 11.02 -13.27 -11.08
C ILE A 196 11.37 -12.14 -12.05
N GLU A 197 10.91 -12.28 -13.29
CA GLU A 197 10.87 -11.22 -14.29
C GLU A 197 9.41 -10.95 -14.66
N VAL A 198 8.95 -9.74 -14.37
CA VAL A 198 7.64 -9.25 -14.81
C VAL A 198 7.84 -8.38 -16.04
N LEU A 199 7.07 -8.62 -17.09
CA LEU A 199 7.07 -7.89 -18.35
C LEU A 199 5.71 -7.21 -18.54
N ASN A 200 5.69 -5.94 -18.94
CA ASN A 200 4.47 -5.16 -19.18
C ASN A 200 4.50 -4.51 -20.58
N PRO A 201 4.42 -5.31 -21.66
CA PRO A 201 4.51 -4.79 -23.03
C PRO A 201 3.29 -3.93 -23.41
N GLU A 202 2.11 -4.23 -22.87
CA GLU A 202 0.86 -3.53 -23.14
C GLU A 202 0.66 -2.29 -22.25
N ARG A 203 1.58 -2.01 -21.32
CA ARG A 203 1.52 -0.85 -20.42
C ARG A 203 0.23 -0.78 -19.60
N VAL A 204 -0.25 -1.94 -19.14
CA VAL A 204 -1.42 -2.03 -18.25
C VAL A 204 -1.02 -1.79 -16.80
N SER A 205 -1.96 -1.39 -15.94
CA SER A 205 -1.69 -1.25 -14.50
C SER A 205 -1.74 -2.59 -13.76
N HIS A 206 -2.57 -3.52 -14.21
CA HIS A 206 -2.87 -4.79 -13.56
C HIS A 206 -3.33 -5.80 -14.63
N GLY A 207 -3.30 -7.08 -14.30
CA GLY A 207 -3.68 -8.19 -15.19
C GLY A 207 -2.48 -9.04 -15.58
N VAL A 208 -2.59 -10.36 -15.37
CA VAL A 208 -1.58 -11.35 -15.75
C VAL A 208 -2.10 -12.15 -16.94
N LYS A 209 -1.43 -12.01 -18.08
CA LYS A 209 -1.77 -12.72 -19.32
C LYS A 209 -1.18 -14.12 -19.38
N SER A 210 0.03 -14.30 -18.86
CA SER A 210 0.67 -15.62 -18.79
C SER A 210 1.72 -15.71 -17.69
N ILE A 211 1.89 -16.94 -17.18
CA ILE A 211 2.90 -17.31 -16.20
C ILE A 211 3.76 -18.40 -16.82
N LYS A 212 5.07 -18.22 -16.79
CA LYS A 212 6.05 -19.21 -17.23
C LYS A 212 6.99 -19.54 -16.09
N VAL A 213 7.18 -20.83 -15.79
CA VAL A 213 8.14 -21.28 -14.78
C VAL A 213 9.07 -22.31 -15.39
N ASP A 214 10.38 -22.07 -15.28
CA ASP A 214 11.45 -22.91 -15.83
C ASP A 214 11.24 -23.28 -17.31
N GLY A 215 10.77 -22.32 -18.11
CA GLY A 215 10.53 -22.57 -19.53
C GLY A 215 9.10 -22.99 -19.89
N GLN A 216 8.25 -23.36 -18.93
CA GLN A 216 6.93 -23.94 -19.18
C GLN A 216 5.79 -23.01 -18.78
N ILE A 217 4.75 -22.91 -19.61
CA ILE A 217 3.53 -22.14 -19.28
C ILE A 217 2.73 -22.92 -18.23
N VAL A 218 2.29 -22.21 -17.18
CA VAL A 218 1.52 -22.78 -16.07
C VAL A 218 0.37 -21.84 -15.69
N ASP A 219 -0.67 -22.36 -15.06
CA ASP A 219 -1.78 -21.53 -14.55
C ASP A 219 -1.42 -20.85 -13.22
N HIS A 220 -0.53 -21.45 -12.43
CA HIS A 220 -0.09 -20.94 -11.14
C HIS A 220 1.29 -21.48 -10.74
N ILE A 221 1.95 -20.78 -9.81
CA ILE A 221 3.27 -21.16 -9.29
C ILE A 221 3.08 -21.99 -8.02
N ALA A 222 2.99 -23.31 -8.17
CA ALA A 222 2.89 -24.23 -7.03
C ALA A 222 4.06 -24.02 -6.04
N ALA A 223 3.73 -24.05 -4.75
CA ALA A 223 4.74 -24.00 -3.70
C ALA A 223 5.66 -25.21 -3.80
N ALA A 224 6.96 -25.01 -3.62
CA ALA A 224 7.87 -26.14 -3.44
C ALA A 224 7.40 -26.99 -2.25
N ALA A 225 7.36 -28.30 -2.43
CA ALA A 225 7.08 -29.23 -1.34
C ALA A 225 8.15 -29.03 -0.26
N CYS A 226 7.72 -28.78 0.98
CA CYS A 226 8.61 -28.70 2.12
C CYS A 226 9.09 -30.14 2.42
N THR A 227 10.17 -30.57 1.79
CA THR A 227 10.80 -31.84 2.16
C THR A 227 11.72 -31.58 3.35
N ALA A 228 11.68 -32.45 4.38
CA ALA A 228 12.47 -32.31 5.61
C ALA A 228 13.99 -32.19 5.35
N ALA A 229 14.45 -32.61 4.17
CA ALA A 229 15.84 -32.45 3.70
C ALA A 229 16.23 -30.99 3.41
N ALA A 230 15.28 -30.08 3.20
CA ALA A 230 15.56 -28.65 3.00
C ALA A 230 15.90 -27.90 4.31
N CYS A 231 15.71 -28.54 5.47
CA CYS A 231 15.97 -27.95 6.78
C CYS A 231 17.35 -28.29 7.34
N ASN A 232 18.13 -29.14 6.66
CA ASN A 232 19.42 -29.59 7.14
C ASN A 232 20.37 -29.80 5.96
N THR A 233 21.55 -29.16 6.02
CA THR A 233 22.69 -29.19 5.07
C THR A 233 22.66 -28.17 3.92
N ASP A 234 23.87 -27.84 3.45
CA ASP A 234 24.28 -27.03 2.28
C ASP A 234 23.66 -27.49 0.93
N ALA A 235 22.37 -27.81 0.92
CA ALA A 235 21.61 -28.14 -0.27
C ALA A 235 21.47 -26.87 -1.11
N HIS A 236 22.00 -26.90 -2.33
CA HIS A 236 21.82 -25.86 -3.33
C HIS A 236 20.36 -25.38 -3.33
N VAL A 237 20.13 -24.12 -2.95
CA VAL A 237 18.81 -23.51 -3.00
C VAL A 237 18.28 -23.69 -4.41
N ARG A 238 17.17 -24.42 -4.56
CA ARG A 238 16.57 -24.65 -5.87
C ARG A 238 16.15 -23.28 -6.43
N VAL A 239 16.83 -22.84 -7.47
CA VAL A 239 16.49 -21.62 -8.21
C VAL A 239 15.43 -21.98 -9.26
N ARG A 240 14.35 -21.21 -9.30
CA ARG A 240 13.32 -21.30 -10.34
C ARG A 240 13.23 -19.99 -11.10
N GLN A 241 13.22 -20.07 -12.42
CA GLN A 241 13.03 -18.92 -13.29
C GLN A 241 11.54 -18.69 -13.49
N VAL A 242 11.04 -17.50 -13.17
CA VAL A 242 9.64 -17.14 -13.31
C VAL A 242 9.52 -15.93 -14.22
N THR A 243 8.77 -16.06 -15.30
CA THR A 243 8.39 -14.93 -16.16
C THR A 243 6.89 -14.70 -16.05
N ILE A 244 6.50 -13.48 -15.70
CA ILE A 244 5.12 -13.00 -15.73
C ILE A 244 4.98 -12.04 -16.89
N THR A 245 4.00 -12.27 -17.76
CA THR A 245 3.64 -11.30 -18.79
C THR A 245 2.32 -10.66 -18.42
N MET A 246 2.33 -9.36 -18.18
CA MET A 246 1.13 -8.56 -17.95
C MET A 246 0.44 -8.24 -19.28
N GLY A 247 -0.87 -8.03 -19.23
CA GLY A 247 -1.69 -7.65 -20.38
C GLY A 247 -3.15 -7.54 -20.00
N SER A 248 -3.94 -7.00 -20.91
CA SER A 248 -5.40 -6.95 -20.73
C SER A 248 -5.95 -8.38 -20.68
N GLU A 249 -6.93 -8.63 -19.80
CA GLU A 249 -7.65 -9.91 -19.81
C GLU A 249 -8.24 -10.12 -21.21
N VAL A 250 -8.00 -11.29 -21.81
CA VAL A 250 -8.75 -11.70 -22.99
C VAL A 250 -10.15 -12.02 -22.48
N GLU A 251 -11.15 -11.23 -22.86
CA GLU A 251 -12.56 -11.57 -22.60
C GLU A 251 -12.78 -13.04 -22.98
N GLN A 252 -13.12 -13.86 -21.99
CA GLN A 252 -13.67 -15.21 -22.18
C GLN A 252 -15.19 -15.14 -22.12
#